data_AF-A0A4P6MSG7-F1
#
_entry.id   AF-A0A4P6MSG7-F1
#
_cell.length_a   1.000
_cell.length_b   1.000
_cell.length_c   1.000
_cell.angle_alpha   90.00
_cell.angle_beta   90.00
_cell.angle_gamma   90.00
#
_symmetry.space_group_name_H-M   'P 1'
#
loop_
_entity.id
_entity.type
_entity.pdbx_description
1 polymer ?
#
loop_
_entity_poly.entity_id
_entity_poly.type
_entity_poly.pdbx_seq_one_letter_code
_entity_poly.pdbx_strand_id
1 'polypeptide(L)'
;MQNKDYSQLLKDYKAKIDELSVNDLNQDQKTICKMILDNLTDQSQLQNVYQFLMQRVKVGFRFDIAPDINNKMISILKFNEDKSFNLNDTQSTNQNSLIIGENYDALKNLLVVERERERARA
;
A
#
# COMPACT_ATOMS: atom_id res chain seq x y z
N MET A 1 6.01 -41.65 -18.20
CA MET A 1 7.34 -40.99 -18.19
C MET A 1 7.29 -39.45 -18.04
N GLN A 2 6.11 -38.80 -17.98
CA GLN A 2 5.98 -37.33 -17.98
C GLN A 2 6.28 -36.61 -16.63
N ASN A 3 6.33 -37.30 -15.49
CA ASN A 3 6.44 -36.63 -14.17
C ASN A 3 7.85 -36.15 -13.78
N LYS A 4 8.92 -36.70 -14.36
CA LYS A 4 10.30 -36.34 -13.98
C LYS A 4 10.70 -34.97 -14.52
N ASP A 5 10.19 -34.62 -15.69
CA ASP A 5 10.49 -33.37 -16.40
C ASP A 5 9.82 -32.17 -15.71
N TYR A 6 8.54 -32.32 -15.35
CA TYR A 6 7.79 -31.29 -14.64
C TYR A 6 8.40 -30.93 -13.27
N SER A 7 8.71 -31.94 -12.45
CA SER A 7 9.25 -31.69 -11.11
C SER A 7 10.63 -31.03 -11.15
N GLN A 8 11.44 -31.33 -12.18
CA GLN A 8 12.74 -30.70 -12.35
C GLN A 8 12.57 -29.26 -12.84
N LEU A 9 11.72 -29.04 -13.84
CA LEU A 9 11.44 -27.71 -14.40
C LEU A 9 10.87 -26.75 -13.35
N LEU A 10 9.98 -27.24 -12.48
CA LEU A 10 9.42 -26.47 -11.36
C LEU A 10 10.52 -26.04 -10.38
N LYS A 11 11.47 -26.93 -10.05
CA LYS A 11 12.60 -26.59 -9.17
C LYS A 11 13.50 -25.54 -9.81
N ASP A 12 13.78 -25.70 -11.11
CA ASP A 12 14.62 -24.75 -11.85
C ASP A 12 13.98 -23.35 -11.88
N TYR A 13 12.65 -23.25 -12.04
CA TYR A 13 11.94 -21.96 -12.00
C TYR A 13 11.92 -21.32 -10.62
N LYS A 14 11.80 -22.11 -9.56
CA LYS A 14 11.92 -21.57 -8.20
C LYS A 14 13.31 -21.04 -7.92
N ALA A 15 14.36 -21.75 -8.36
CA ALA A 15 15.74 -21.30 -8.24
C ALA A 15 15.98 -19.98 -8.98
N LYS A 16 15.47 -19.86 -10.21
CA LYS A 16 15.53 -18.59 -10.96
C LYS A 16 14.82 -17.44 -10.25
N ILE A 17 13.67 -17.70 -9.60
CA ILE A 17 12.96 -16.68 -8.81
C ILE A 17 13.79 -16.25 -7.58
N ASP A 18 14.52 -17.18 -6.96
CA ASP A 18 15.39 -16.88 -5.83
C ASP A 18 16.58 -15.99 -6.22
N GLU A 19 17.15 -16.24 -7.40
CA GLU A 19 18.27 -15.47 -7.95
C GLU A 19 17.91 -14.05 -8.39
N LEU A 20 16.63 -13.71 -8.53
CA LEU A 20 16.20 -12.36 -8.91
C LEU A 20 16.65 -11.32 -7.89
N SER A 21 17.01 -10.12 -8.36
CA SER A 21 17.37 -9.03 -7.47
C SER A 21 16.19 -8.60 -6.59
N VAL A 22 16.48 -8.08 -5.40
CA VAL A 22 15.48 -7.43 -4.53
C VAL A 22 14.79 -6.26 -5.26
N ASN A 23 15.51 -5.64 -6.20
CA ASN A 23 14.98 -4.56 -7.04
C ASN A 23 13.93 -5.05 -8.04
N ASP A 24 13.99 -6.33 -8.44
CA ASP A 24 13.01 -6.93 -9.37
C ASP A 24 11.82 -7.49 -8.59
N LEU A 25 12.07 -8.31 -7.57
CA LEU A 25 11.04 -8.86 -6.68
C LEU A 25 11.53 -8.82 -5.22
N ASN A 26 10.70 -8.29 -4.32
CA ASN A 26 10.95 -8.39 -2.88
C ASN A 26 10.66 -9.83 -2.38
N GLN A 27 11.03 -10.13 -1.13
CA GLN A 27 10.90 -11.50 -0.59
C GLN A 27 9.45 -11.99 -0.55
N ASP A 28 8.48 -11.13 -0.24
CA ASP A 28 7.07 -11.49 -0.23
C ASP A 28 6.56 -11.83 -1.63
N GLN A 29 6.95 -11.05 -2.63
CA GLN A 29 6.61 -11.31 -4.03
C GLN A 29 7.25 -12.59 -4.53
N LYS A 30 8.51 -12.86 -4.19
CA LYS A 30 9.17 -14.15 -4.51
C LYS A 30 8.39 -15.32 -3.91
N THR A 31 7.94 -15.18 -2.66
CA THR A 31 7.16 -16.22 -1.97
C THR A 31 5.82 -16.46 -2.68
N ILE A 32 5.11 -15.39 -3.06
CA ILE A 32 3.85 -15.48 -3.82
C ILE A 32 4.07 -16.16 -5.18
N CYS A 33 5.12 -15.79 -5.93
CA CYS A 33 5.43 -16.42 -7.22
C CYS A 33 5.63 -17.93 -7.07
N LYS A 34 6.35 -18.38 -6.04
CA LYS A 34 6.54 -19.81 -5.76
C LYS A 34 5.23 -20.50 -5.39
N MET A 35 4.39 -19.87 -4.56
CA MET A 35 3.08 -20.40 -4.20
C MET A 35 2.17 -20.58 -5.43
N ILE A 36 2.20 -19.65 -6.38
CA ILE A 36 1.43 -19.77 -7.63
C ILE A 36 1.93 -20.97 -8.44
N LEU A 37 3.24 -21.13 -8.59
CA LEU A 37 3.83 -22.27 -9.31
C LEU A 37 3.52 -23.62 -8.63
N ASP A 38 3.46 -23.65 -7.30
CA ASP A 38 3.13 -24.86 -6.54
C ASP A 38 1.66 -25.29 -6.65
N ASN A 39 0.76 -24.32 -6.79
CA ASN A 39 -0.69 -24.58 -6.84
C ASN A 39 -1.22 -24.74 -8.27
N LEU A 40 -0.35 -24.96 -9.25
CA LEU A 40 -0.79 -25.19 -10.63
C LEU A 40 -1.50 -26.54 -10.77
N THR A 41 -2.77 -26.48 -11.14
CA THR A 41 -3.59 -27.66 -11.44
C THR A 41 -3.26 -28.27 -12.79
N ASP A 42 -2.86 -27.46 -13.77
CA ASP A 42 -2.44 -27.90 -15.11
C ASP A 42 -0.93 -27.73 -15.27
N GLN A 43 -0.22 -28.86 -15.28
CA GLN A 43 1.23 -28.91 -15.42
C GLN A 43 1.73 -28.35 -16.77
N SER A 44 0.92 -28.41 -17.82
CA SER A 44 1.29 -27.89 -19.14
C SER A 44 1.42 -26.37 -19.18
N GLN A 45 0.77 -25.67 -18.24
CA GLN A 45 0.78 -24.22 -18.15
C GLN A 45 1.99 -23.66 -17.39
N LEU A 46 2.83 -24.52 -16.79
CA LEU A 46 3.96 -24.09 -15.97
C LEU A 46 4.86 -23.08 -16.69
N GLN A 47 5.14 -23.33 -17.97
CA GLN A 47 5.93 -22.44 -18.81
C GLN A 47 5.27 -21.07 -18.97
N ASN A 48 3.98 -21.06 -19.33
CA ASN A 48 3.22 -19.85 -19.62
C ASN A 48 3.06 -18.99 -18.37
N VAL A 49 2.79 -19.64 -17.24
CA VAL A 49 2.63 -18.98 -15.94
C VAL A 49 3.95 -18.42 -15.46
N TYR A 50 5.05 -19.15 -15.59
CA TYR A 50 6.38 -18.61 -15.30
C TYR A 50 6.69 -17.38 -16.17
N GLN A 51 6.46 -17.46 -17.48
CA GLN A 51 6.67 -16.32 -18.39
C GLN A 51 5.81 -15.11 -18.03
N PHE A 52 4.55 -15.33 -17.62
CA PHE A 52 3.66 -14.29 -17.15
C PHE A 52 4.16 -13.64 -15.85
N LEU A 53 4.61 -14.43 -14.87
CA LEU A 53 5.17 -13.90 -13.61
C LEU A 53 6.45 -13.10 -13.85
N MET A 54 7.24 -13.48 -14.86
CA MET A 54 8.47 -12.80 -15.24
C MET A 54 8.25 -11.62 -16.20
N GLN A 55 7.06 -11.46 -16.77
CA GLN A 55 6.74 -10.29 -17.57
C GLN A 55 6.82 -9.07 -16.67
N ARG A 56 7.86 -8.27 -16.91
CA ARG A 56 8.20 -7.10 -16.13
C ARG A 56 7.06 -6.09 -16.20
N VAL A 57 6.23 -6.03 -15.15
CA VAL A 57 5.43 -4.84 -14.88
C VAL A 57 6.44 -3.78 -14.46
N LYS A 58 6.68 -2.76 -15.30
CA LYS A 58 7.44 -1.57 -14.89
C LYS A 58 6.60 -0.85 -13.83
N VAL A 59 6.63 -1.33 -12.60
CA VAL A 59 6.09 -0.61 -11.46
C VAL A 59 7.01 0.59 -11.24
N GLY A 60 6.57 1.75 -11.71
CA GLY A 60 7.17 3.04 -11.36
C GLY A 60 7.11 3.29 -9.86
N PHE A 61 7.84 4.31 -9.38
CA PHE A 61 7.92 4.78 -7.98
C PHE A 61 7.55 3.73 -6.93
N ARG A 62 8.54 2.90 -6.56
CA ARG A 62 8.45 2.03 -5.39
C ARG A 62 9.05 2.79 -4.20
N PHE A 63 8.26 3.02 -3.16
CA PHE A 63 8.82 3.48 -1.89
C PHE A 63 9.52 2.29 -1.22
N ASP A 64 10.78 2.45 -0.83
CA ASP A 64 11.58 1.39 -0.19
C ASP A 64 10.96 0.93 1.14
N ILE A 65 10.14 1.80 1.76
CA ILE A 65 9.38 1.53 2.96
C ILE A 65 7.96 2.07 2.71
N ALA A 66 6.96 1.19 2.84
CA ALA A 66 5.57 1.65 2.95
C ALA A 66 5.44 2.44 4.25
N PRO A 67 4.79 3.62 4.26
CA PRO A 67 4.57 4.35 5.51
C PRO A 67 3.85 3.46 6.52
N ASP A 68 4.52 3.18 7.64
CA ASP A 68 3.97 2.35 8.70
C ASP A 68 2.78 3.05 9.34
N ILE A 69 1.60 2.44 9.24
CA ILE A 69 0.40 2.94 9.91
C ILE A 69 0.51 2.57 11.38
N ASN A 70 0.87 3.55 12.22
CA ASN A 70 0.93 3.35 13.65
C ASN A 70 -0.48 3.22 14.24
N ASN A 71 -0.98 1.98 14.34
CA ASN A 71 -2.30 1.65 14.88
C ASN A 71 -2.37 1.68 16.42
N LYS A 72 -1.27 1.99 17.13
CA LYS A 72 -1.23 1.96 18.61
C LYS A 72 -1.50 3.31 19.24
N MET A 73 -1.60 4.38 18.45
CA MET A 73 -1.81 5.74 18.94
C MET A 73 -3.15 6.28 18.47
N ILE A 74 -3.76 7.10 19.32
CA ILE A 74 -4.96 7.86 19.01
C ILE A 74 -4.52 9.32 18.89
N SER A 75 -4.90 9.96 17.77
CA SER A 75 -4.69 11.38 17.57
C SER A 75 -5.99 12.14 17.77
N ILE A 76 -5.92 13.30 18.43
CA ILE A 76 -7.06 14.15 18.74
C ILE A 76 -6.81 15.53 18.12
N LEU A 77 -7.78 16.00 17.33
CA LEU A 77 -7.77 17.36 16.81
C LEU A 77 -8.41 18.32 17.83
N LYS A 78 -7.65 19.33 18.28
CA LYS A 78 -8.11 20.34 19.23
C LYS A 78 -7.93 21.75 18.66
N PHE A 79 -8.97 22.57 18.74
CA PHE A 79 -8.90 23.99 18.39
C PHE A 79 -8.06 24.77 19.40
N ASN A 80 -7.23 25.70 18.91
CA ASN A 80 -6.34 26.50 19.75
C ASN A 80 -6.78 27.96 19.75
N GLU A 81 -7.51 28.36 20.80
CA GLU A 81 -8.07 29.70 20.93
C GLU A 81 -6.99 30.79 21.04
N ASP A 82 -5.90 30.53 21.77
CA ASP A 82 -4.82 31.50 21.99
C ASP A 82 -4.09 31.90 20.70
N LYS A 83 -4.03 30.98 19.73
CA LYS A 83 -3.40 31.18 18.42
C LYS A 83 -4.42 31.45 17.32
N SER A 84 -5.67 31.64 17.67
CA SER A 84 -6.73 31.97 16.72
C SER A 84 -6.81 33.46 16.52
N PHE A 85 -6.93 33.88 15.27
CA PHE A 85 -7.17 35.29 14.94
C PHE A 85 -8.63 35.63 15.26
N ASN A 86 -8.88 36.19 16.45
CA ASN A 86 -10.17 36.78 16.80
C ASN A 86 -10.29 38.14 16.11
N LEU A 87 -10.67 38.14 14.84
CA LEU A 87 -11.07 39.37 14.15
C LEU A 87 -12.44 39.75 14.69
N ASN A 88 -12.49 40.76 15.57
CA ASN A 88 -13.70 41.35 16.15
C ASN A 88 -14.59 42.08 15.13
N ASP A 89 -14.48 41.79 13.84
CA ASP A 89 -15.21 42.49 12.80
C ASP A 89 -16.02 41.53 11.96
N THR A 90 -17.24 41.99 11.67
CA THR A 90 -18.40 41.44 10.96
C THR A 90 -18.18 40.72 9.62
N GLN A 91 -16.98 40.28 9.29
CA GLN A 91 -16.65 39.48 8.12
C GLN A 91 -15.50 38.52 8.45
N SER A 92 -15.81 37.39 9.09
CA SER A 92 -14.88 36.25 9.19
C SER A 92 -14.73 35.58 7.81
N THR A 93 -14.01 36.22 6.90
CA THR A 93 -13.78 35.74 5.52
C THR A 93 -12.56 34.83 5.40
N ASN A 94 -11.82 34.62 6.49
CA ASN A 94 -10.69 33.69 6.48
C ASN A 94 -11.19 32.24 6.45
N GLN A 95 -11.26 31.68 5.24
CA GLN A 95 -11.54 30.28 4.98
C GLN A 95 -10.32 29.37 5.21
N ASN A 96 -9.15 29.97 5.43
CA ASN A 96 -7.90 29.23 5.58
C ASN A 96 -7.72 28.76 7.03
N SER A 97 -7.38 27.49 7.20
CA SER A 97 -7.07 26.88 8.49
C SER A 97 -5.64 26.34 8.50
N LEU A 98 -4.90 26.61 9.57
CA LEU A 98 -3.60 26.00 9.82
C LEU A 98 -3.76 24.87 10.83
N ILE A 99 -3.29 23.67 10.46
CA ILE A 99 -3.30 22.49 11.34
C ILE A 99 -1.84 22.10 11.60
N ILE A 100 -1.51 21.85 12.87
CA ILE A 100 -0.16 21.50 13.31
C ILE A 100 -0.18 20.05 13.80
N GLY A 101 0.60 19.19 13.16
CA GLY A 101 0.72 17.76 13.51
C GLY A 101 1.15 16.93 12.31
N GLU A 102 1.22 15.61 12.49
CA GLU A 102 1.46 14.65 11.41
C GLU A 102 0.33 14.68 10.38
N ASN A 103 0.67 14.71 9.09
CA ASN A 103 -0.30 14.84 8.00
C ASN A 103 -1.35 13.72 8.00
N TYR A 104 -0.93 12.47 8.23
CA TYR A 104 -1.81 11.31 8.25
C TYR A 104 -2.89 11.44 9.34
N ASP A 105 -2.48 11.81 10.54
CA ASP A 105 -3.36 11.95 11.70
C ASP A 105 -4.31 13.15 11.56
N ALA A 106 -3.82 14.27 11.04
CA ALA A 106 -4.62 15.45 10.76
C ALA A 106 -5.75 15.12 9.76
N LEU A 107 -5.40 14.49 8.63
CA LEU A 107 -6.36 14.12 7.58
C LEU A 107 -7.40 13.11 8.09
N LYS A 108 -6.98 12.12 8.90
CA LYS A 108 -7.89 11.14 9.50
C LYS A 108 -8.92 11.80 10.41
N ASN A 109 -8.50 12.77 11.23
CA ASN A 109 -9.41 13.53 12.08
C ASN A 109 -10.35 14.42 11.26
N LEU A 110 -9.85 15.13 10.24
CA LEU A 110 -10.67 15.96 9.36
C LEU A 110 -11.76 15.17 8.63
N LEU A 111 -11.44 13.94 8.20
CA LEU A 111 -12.43 13.07 7.57
C LEU A 111 -13.61 12.76 8.51
N VAL A 112 -13.35 12.57 9.81
CA VAL A 112 -14.41 12.35 10.81
C VAL A 112 -15.24 13.62 10.99
N VAL A 113 -14.60 14.80 11.07
CA VAL A 113 -15.29 16.08 11.20
C VAL A 113 -16.23 16.34 10.03
N GLU A 114 -15.79 16.11 8.79
CA GLU A 114 -16.63 16.31 7.60
C GLU A 114 -17.81 15.31 7.54
N ARG A 115 -17.59 14.04 7.93
CA ARG A 115 -18.69 13.07 8.02
C ARG A 115 -19.77 13.49 9.01
N GLU A 116 -19.39 14.05 10.16
CA GLU A 116 -20.35 14.57 11.14
C GLU A 116 -21.07 15.82 10.62
N ARG A 117 -20.36 16.70 9.88
CA ARG A 117 -20.98 17.86 9.21
C ARG A 117 -22.00 17.44 8.15
N GLU A 118 -21.69 16.42 7.35
CA GLU A 118 -22.61 15.87 6.35
C GLU A 118 -23.87 15.29 7.01
N ARG A 119 -23.70 14.51 8.10
CA ARG A 119 -24.83 13.98 8.88
C ARG A 119 -25.72 15.06 9.45
N ALA A 120 -25.14 16.16 9.94
CA ALA A 120 -25.91 17.28 10.48
C ALA A 120 -26.67 18.08 9.41
N ARG A 121 -26.34 17.91 8.12
CA ARG A 121 -27.01 18.56 6.98
C ARG A 121 -28.07 17.69 6.31
N ALA A 122 -28.09 16.39 6.60
CA ALA A 122 -29.07 15.43 6.11
C ALA A 122 -30.31 15.37 7.02
#